data_AF-A0A3D1L509-F1
#
_entry.id   AF-A0A3D1L509-F1
#
_cell.length_a   1.000
_cell.length_b   1.000
_cell.length_c   1.000
_cell.angle_alpha   90.00
_cell.angle_beta   90.00
_cell.angle_gamma   90.00
#
_symmetry.space_group_name_H-M   'P 1'
#
loop_
_entity.id
_entity.type
_entity.pdbx_description
1 polymer ?
#
loop_
_entity_poly.entity_id
_entity_poly.type
_entity_poly.pdbx_seq_one_letter_code
_entity_poly.pdbx_strand_id
1 'polypeptide(L)'
;MKLSEYKQDYYTFTGKLSDINRQIAFAGIALIWIFKKNDGENLIICYELVLPAILLAIALGSDIMQYIYQSITWAIFYRYFEKRINNDDTEIYAPSILNYPSWFFFIVKVALVLIAYIFIIDFLIHNTIEK
;
A
#
# COMPACT_ATOMS: atom_id res chain seq x y z
N MET A 1 -8.46 -27.63 9.02
CA MET A 1 -8.03 -26.93 7.79
C MET A 1 -6.75 -27.55 7.27
N LYS A 2 -6.60 -27.68 5.96
CA LYS A 2 -5.37 -28.12 5.29
C LYS A 2 -4.38 -26.95 5.18
N LEU A 3 -3.08 -27.24 5.10
CA LEU A 3 -2.05 -26.20 4.91
C LEU A 3 -2.30 -25.33 3.65
N SER A 4 -2.85 -25.95 2.60
CA SER A 4 -3.28 -25.27 1.37
C SER A 4 -4.37 -24.22 1.63
N GLU A 5 -5.28 -24.47 2.57
CA GLU A 5 -6.36 -23.54 2.93
C GLU A 5 -5.80 -22.32 3.66
N TYR A 6 -4.87 -22.51 4.61
CA TYR A 6 -4.19 -21.39 5.26
C TYR A 6 -3.40 -20.51 4.27
N LYS A 7 -2.74 -21.14 3.28
CA LYS A 7 -2.04 -20.42 2.21
C LYS A 7 -3.02 -19.58 1.37
N GLN A 8 -4.18 -20.14 1.05
CA GLN A 8 -5.23 -19.44 0.30
C GLN A 8 -5.81 -18.26 1.08
N ASP A 9 -6.14 -18.47 2.36
CA ASP A 9 -6.65 -17.41 3.24
C ASP A 9 -5.64 -16.28 3.37
N TYR A 10 -4.36 -16.62 3.56
CA TYR A 10 -3.28 -15.65 3.62
C TYR A 10 -3.21 -14.77 2.36
N TYR A 11 -3.26 -15.35 1.16
CA TYR A 11 -3.27 -14.56 -0.07
C TYR A 11 -4.53 -13.71 -0.22
N THR A 12 -5.68 -14.25 0.20
CA THR A 12 -6.96 -13.56 0.16
C THR A 12 -6.93 -12.30 1.05
N PHE A 13 -6.53 -12.44 2.32
CA PHE A 13 -6.50 -11.31 3.25
C PHE A 13 -5.41 -10.29 2.91
N THR A 14 -4.22 -10.71 2.47
CA THR A 14 -3.14 -9.79 2.10
C THR A 14 -3.45 -9.00 0.83
N GLY A 15 -4.07 -9.66 -0.17
CA GLY A 15 -4.61 -8.99 -1.35
C GLY A 15 -5.67 -7.97 -0.97
N LYS A 16 -6.68 -8.40 -0.19
CA LYS A 16 -7.77 -7.54 0.25
C LYS A 16 -7.29 -6.35 1.09
N LEU A 17 -6.30 -6.55 1.96
CA LEU A 17 -5.72 -5.47 2.76
C LEU A 17 -5.07 -4.42 1.87
N SER A 18 -4.37 -4.81 0.80
CA SER A 18 -3.77 -3.87 -0.14
C SER A 18 -4.83 -3.00 -0.84
N ASP A 19 -5.96 -3.59 -1.22
CA ASP A 19 -7.08 -2.86 -1.82
C ASP A 19 -7.69 -1.85 -0.83
N ILE A 20 -7.96 -2.29 0.40
CA ILE A 20 -8.51 -1.44 1.46
C ILE A 20 -7.52 -0.31 1.80
N ASN A 21 -6.24 -0.61 1.93
CA ASN A 21 -5.19 0.36 2.25
C ASN A 21 -5.14 1.49 1.21
N ARG A 22 -5.24 1.14 -0.08
CA ARG A 22 -5.28 2.11 -1.19
C ARG A 22 -6.54 2.98 -1.15
N GLN A 23 -7.71 2.38 -0.93
CA GLN A 23 -8.98 3.11 -0.84
C GLN A 23 -8.96 4.11 0.32
N ILE A 24 -8.49 3.66 1.49
CA ILE A 24 -8.35 4.49 2.69
C ILE A 24 -7.32 5.62 2.45
N ALA A 25 -6.20 5.34 1.76
CA ALA A 25 -5.24 6.38 1.43
C ALA A 25 -5.82 7.48 0.53
N PHE A 26 -6.60 7.11 -0.50
CA PHE A 26 -7.29 8.11 -1.34
C PHE A 26 -8.36 8.89 -0.56
N ALA A 27 -9.12 8.21 0.30
CA ALA A 27 -10.09 8.86 1.16
C ALA A 27 -9.43 9.85 2.13
N GLY A 28 -8.27 9.50 2.70
CA GLY A 28 -7.48 10.39 3.56
C GLY A 28 -6.98 11.63 2.82
N ILE A 29 -6.48 11.48 1.58
CA ILE A 29 -6.07 12.63 0.74
C ILE A 29 -7.28 13.54 0.44
N ALA A 30 -8.43 12.96 0.10
CA ALA A 30 -9.66 13.72 -0.13
C ALA A 30 -10.12 14.47 1.13
N LEU A 31 -10.03 13.83 2.29
CA LEU A 31 -10.34 14.45 3.58
C LEU A 31 -9.42 15.64 3.87
N ILE A 32 -8.10 15.49 3.67
CA ILE A 32 -7.13 16.59 3.82
C ILE A 32 -7.47 17.76 2.90
N TRP A 33 -7.88 17.48 1.66
CA TRP A 33 -8.25 18.50 0.69
C TRP A 33 -9.46 19.35 1.12
N ILE A 34 -10.40 18.77 1.88
CA ILE A 34 -11.58 19.49 2.41
C ILE A 34 -11.16 20.58 3.41
N PHE A 35 -10.08 20.35 4.17
CA PHE A 35 -9.59 21.27 5.20
C PHE A 35 -8.58 22.31 4.70
N LYS A 36 -8.38 22.43 3.38
CA LYS A 36 -7.55 23.50 2.83
C LYS A 36 -8.17 24.88 3.14
N LYS A 37 -7.34 25.85 3.50
CA LYS A 37 -7.75 27.24 3.73
C LYS A 37 -7.53 28.07 2.47
N ASN A 38 -8.44 29.02 2.24
CA ASN A 38 -8.25 30.06 1.22
C ASN A 38 -7.56 31.24 1.91
N ASP A 39 -6.32 31.53 1.51
CA ASP A 39 -5.62 32.75 1.91
C ASP A 39 -5.35 33.58 0.64
N GLY A 40 -6.32 34.43 0.29
CA GLY A 40 -6.30 35.18 -0.98
C GLY A 40 -6.37 34.27 -2.21
N GLU A 41 -5.37 34.37 -3.11
CA GLU A 41 -5.27 33.57 -4.34
C GLU A 41 -4.65 32.18 -4.12
N ASN A 42 -4.06 31.91 -2.96
CA ASN A 42 -3.36 30.66 -2.69
C ASN A 42 -4.23 29.68 -1.88
N LEU A 43 -4.32 28.45 -2.38
CA LEU A 43 -4.87 27.32 -1.63
C LEU A 43 -3.79 26.77 -0.71
N ILE A 44 -3.89 27.05 0.59
CA ILE A 44 -2.89 26.63 1.58
C ILE A 44 -3.47 25.47 2.40
N ILE A 45 -2.78 24.33 2.39
CA ILE A 45 -3.10 23.19 3.27
C ILE A 45 -2.66 23.56 4.69
N CYS A 46 -3.50 23.27 5.70
CA CYS A 46 -3.10 23.42 7.10
C CYS A 46 -1.78 22.68 7.36
N TYR A 47 -0.81 23.35 7.98
CA TYR A 47 0.53 22.82 8.21
C TYR A 47 0.51 21.42 8.87
N GLU A 48 -0.39 21.22 9.83
CA GLU A 48 -0.61 19.93 10.53
C GLU A 48 -1.02 18.78 9.59
N LEU A 49 -1.66 19.08 8.45
CA LEU A 49 -2.09 18.08 7.48
C LEU A 49 -1.06 17.81 6.37
N VAL A 50 0.03 18.57 6.31
CA VAL A 50 1.09 18.35 5.30
C VAL A 50 1.80 17.02 5.54
N LEU A 51 2.12 16.72 6.81
CA LEU A 51 2.77 15.45 7.17
C LEU A 51 1.90 14.22 6.81
N PRO A 52 0.63 14.10 7.24
CA PRO A 52 -0.20 12.97 6.83
C PRO A 52 -0.40 12.89 5.32
N ALA A 53 -0.48 14.01 4.59
CA ALA A 53 -0.55 14.00 3.13
C ALA A 53 0.70 13.36 2.49
N ILE A 54 1.89 13.72 2.97
CA ILE A 54 3.16 13.13 2.51
C ILE A 54 3.21 11.64 2.84
N LEU A 55 2.81 11.24 4.04
CA LEU A 55 2.77 9.83 4.45
C LEU A 55 1.84 9.00 3.55
N LEU A 56 0.65 9.51 3.23
CA LEU A 56 -0.28 8.84 2.30
C LEU A 56 0.28 8.76 0.88
N ALA A 57 0.96 9.80 0.40
CA ALA A 57 1.62 9.79 -0.91
C ALA A 57 2.75 8.75 -0.98
N ILE A 58 3.61 8.69 0.05
CA ILE A 58 4.69 7.70 0.14
C ILE A 58 4.11 6.28 0.27
N ALA A 59 3.00 6.11 0.99
CA ALA A 59 2.33 4.81 1.09
C ALA A 59 1.81 4.33 -0.26
N LEU A 60 1.17 5.20 -1.05
CA LEU A 60 0.71 4.88 -2.41
C LEU A 60 1.88 4.62 -3.36
N GLY A 61 2.97 5.38 -3.24
CA GLY A 61 4.20 5.11 -3.99
C GLY A 61 4.78 3.74 -3.66
N SER A 62 4.85 3.39 -2.37
CA SER A 62 5.30 2.07 -1.90
C SER A 62 4.40 0.94 -2.40
N ASP A 63 3.08 1.18 -2.47
CA ASP A 63 2.13 0.22 -3.02
C ASP A 63 2.42 -0.07 -4.50
N ILE A 64 2.60 0.97 -5.32
CA ILE A 64 2.95 0.79 -6.73
C ILE A 64 4.28 0.05 -6.88
N MET A 65 5.30 0.42 -6.10
CA MET A 65 6.61 -0.24 -6.13
C MET A 65 6.52 -1.73 -5.78
N GLN A 66 5.66 -2.09 -4.83
CA GLN A 66 5.40 -3.48 -4.48
C GLN A 66 4.92 -4.29 -5.71
N TYR A 67 3.92 -3.77 -6.43
CA TYR A 67 3.34 -4.46 -7.58
C TYR A 67 4.26 -4.46 -8.80
N ILE A 68 5.01 -3.38 -9.02
CA ILE A 68 6.05 -3.34 -10.07
C ILE A 68 7.10 -4.42 -9.80
N TYR A 69 7.63 -4.50 -8.58
CA TYR A 69 8.61 -5.50 -8.22
C TYR A 69 8.08 -6.92 -8.40
N GLN A 70 6.87 -7.23 -7.90
CA GLN A 70 6.26 -8.55 -8.09
C GLN A 70 6.11 -8.88 -9.58
N SER A 71 5.61 -7.94 -10.38
CA SER A 71 5.38 -8.16 -11.82
C SER A 71 6.68 -8.46 -12.57
N ILE A 72 7.75 -7.70 -12.29
CA ILE A 72 9.06 -7.91 -12.91
C ILE A 72 9.67 -9.24 -12.48
N THR A 73 9.68 -9.52 -11.17
CA THR A 73 10.23 -10.77 -10.62
C THR A 73 9.56 -12.00 -11.22
N TRP A 74 8.22 -12.02 -11.26
CA TRP A 74 7.48 -13.15 -11.83
C TRP A 74 7.62 -13.24 -13.35
N ALA A 75 7.70 -12.12 -14.08
CA ALA A 75 7.95 -12.14 -15.51
C ALA A 75 9.34 -12.71 -15.86
N ILE A 76 10.38 -12.35 -15.10
CA ILE A 76 11.73 -12.91 -15.25
C ILE A 76 11.73 -14.40 -14.90
N PHE A 77 11.09 -14.76 -13.78
CA PHE A 77 11.00 -16.16 -13.34
C PHE A 77 10.31 -17.04 -14.39
N TYR A 78 9.16 -16.61 -14.90
CA TYR A 78 8.44 -17.31 -15.96
C TYR A 78 9.31 -17.49 -17.22
N ARG A 79 9.91 -16.40 -17.74
CA ARG A 79 10.76 -16.46 -18.94
C ARG A 79 12.01 -17.31 -18.78
N TYR A 80 12.54 -17.42 -17.55
CA TYR A 80 13.69 -18.28 -17.27
C TYR A 80 13.35 -19.76 -17.39
N PHE A 81 12.18 -20.17 -16.91
CA PHE A 81 11.74 -21.58 -16.94
C PHE A 81 11.08 -21.98 -18.26
N GLU A 82 10.34 -21.07 -18.90
CA GLU A 82 9.77 -21.25 -20.25
C GLU A 82 10.84 -21.69 -21.27
N LYS A 83 12.06 -21.16 -21.15
CA LYS A 83 13.19 -21.53 -22.04
C LYS A 83 13.83 -22.89 -21.73
N ARG A 84 13.51 -23.49 -20.58
CA ARG A 84 14.18 -24.69 -20.05
C ARG A 84 13.26 -25.89 -19.93
N ILE A 85 11.96 -25.67 -19.98
CA ILE A 85 10.94 -26.68 -19.73
C ILE A 85 10.03 -26.75 -20.97
N ASN A 86 9.85 -27.95 -21.51
CA ASN A 86 8.98 -28.21 -22.66
C ASN A 86 7.52 -28.55 -22.26
N ASN A 87 7.21 -28.54 -20.97
CA ASN A 87 5.89 -28.88 -20.43
C ASN A 87 5.44 -27.89 -19.35
N ASP A 88 4.41 -27.12 -19.67
CA ASP A 88 3.84 -26.07 -18.80
C ASP A 88 3.22 -26.62 -17.50
N ASP A 89 2.89 -27.93 -17.46
CA ASP A 89 2.31 -28.57 -16.27
C ASP A 89 3.37 -29.01 -15.23
N THR A 90 4.66 -28.71 -15.47
CA THR A 90 5.71 -29.04 -14.52
C THR A 90 5.58 -28.19 -13.26
N GLU A 91 5.41 -28.82 -12.09
CA GLU A 91 5.40 -28.10 -10.82
C GLU A 91 6.78 -27.51 -10.49
N ILE A 92 6.86 -26.18 -10.43
CA ILE A 92 8.09 -25.45 -10.10
C ILE A 92 7.90 -24.71 -8.78
N TYR A 93 8.78 -24.99 -7.83
CA TYR A 93 8.78 -24.33 -6.53
C TYR A 93 9.67 -23.08 -6.60
N ALA A 94 9.03 -21.91 -6.56
CA ALA A 94 9.75 -20.64 -6.50
C ALA A 94 10.38 -20.43 -5.11
N PRO A 95 11.64 -19.95 -5.04
CA PRO A 95 12.28 -19.68 -3.76
C PRO A 95 11.60 -18.52 -3.04
N SER A 96 11.34 -18.69 -1.74
CA SER A 96 10.59 -17.71 -0.92
C SER A 96 11.25 -16.34 -0.82
N ILE A 97 12.56 -16.27 -1.03
CA ILE A 97 13.35 -15.03 -0.96
C ILE A 97 12.95 -14.00 -2.01
N LEU A 98 12.38 -14.44 -3.13
CA LEU A 98 11.88 -13.57 -4.20
C LEU A 98 10.71 -12.69 -3.74
N ASN A 99 10.01 -13.07 -2.68
CA ASN A 99 8.87 -12.31 -2.16
C ASN A 99 9.26 -11.32 -1.05
N TYR A 100 10.46 -11.40 -0.47
CA TYR A 100 10.84 -10.56 0.67
C TYR A 100 10.82 -9.05 0.38
N PRO A 101 11.33 -8.55 -0.76
CA PRO A 101 11.27 -7.12 -1.04
C PRO A 101 9.83 -6.63 -1.19
N SER A 102 8.96 -7.48 -1.76
CA SER A 102 7.54 -7.18 -1.84
C SER A 102 6.87 -7.09 -0.46
N TRP A 103 7.21 -8.01 0.43
CA TRP A 103 6.75 -7.99 1.83
C TRP A 103 7.20 -6.74 2.58
N PHE A 104 8.42 -6.28 2.35
CA PHE A 104 8.91 -5.03 2.91
C PHE A 104 8.02 -3.84 2.48
N PHE A 105 7.78 -3.66 1.18
CA PHE A 105 6.89 -2.59 0.69
C PHE A 105 5.46 -2.72 1.21
N PHE A 106 4.97 -3.96 1.34
CA PHE A 106 3.64 -4.24 1.89
C PHE A 106 3.51 -3.79 3.36
N ILE A 107 4.50 -4.07 4.21
CA ILE A 107 4.45 -3.68 5.62
C ILE A 107 4.60 -2.16 5.73
N VAL A 108 5.55 -1.57 5.00
CA VAL A 108 5.81 -0.13 5.02
C VAL A 108 4.57 0.66 4.60
N LYS A 109 3.92 0.30 3.48
CA LYS A 109 2.74 1.03 3.01
C LYS A 109 1.58 0.99 4.01
N VAL A 110 1.38 -0.14 4.69
CA VAL A 110 0.30 -0.29 5.69
C VAL A 110 0.61 0.56 6.92
N ALA A 111 1.85 0.50 7.42
CA ALA A 111 2.28 1.30 8.56
C ALA A 111 2.14 2.81 8.28
N LEU A 112 2.53 3.26 7.09
CA LEU A 112 2.42 4.66 6.68
C LEU A 112 0.98 5.17 6.65
N VAL A 113 0.03 4.37 6.13
CA VAL A 113 -1.39 4.74 6.15
C VAL A 113 -1.94 4.81 7.57
N LEU A 114 -1.60 3.83 8.43
CA LEU A 114 -2.02 3.85 9.82
C LEU A 114 -1.49 5.09 10.57
N ILE A 115 -0.21 5.41 10.41
CA ILE A 115 0.40 6.59 11.01
C ILE A 115 -0.24 7.88 10.48
N ALA A 116 -0.50 7.98 9.17
CA ALA A 116 -1.18 9.13 8.59
C ALA A 116 -2.57 9.33 9.19
N TYR A 117 -3.33 8.25 9.40
CA TYR A 117 -4.67 8.33 9.99
C TYR A 117 -4.64 8.72 11.47
N ILE A 118 -3.61 8.34 12.23
CA ILE A 118 -3.42 8.83 13.60
C ILE A 118 -3.31 10.36 13.60
N PHE A 119 -2.48 10.93 12.72
CA PHE A 119 -2.34 12.40 12.60
C PHE A 119 -3.62 13.09 12.12
N ILE A 120 -4.33 12.49 11.16
CA ILE A 120 -5.62 13.04 10.68
C ILE A 120 -6.65 13.04 11.81
N ILE A 121 -6.75 11.97 12.60
CA ILE A 121 -7.68 11.88 13.73
C ILE A 121 -7.33 12.93 14.80
N ASP A 122 -6.04 13.06 15.13
CA ASP A 122 -5.57 14.07 16.10
C ASP A 122 -5.93 15.49 15.67
N PHE A 123 -5.67 15.83 14.39
CA PHE A 123 -6.08 17.09 13.79
C PHE A 123 -7.59 17.34 13.89
N LEU A 124 -8.41 16.33 13.58
CA LEU A 124 -9.87 16.45 13.63
C LEU A 124 -10.38 16.69 15.05
N ILE A 125 -9.80 16.02 16.04
CA ILE A 125 -10.16 16.18 17.45
C ILE A 125 -9.81 17.59 17.92
N HIS A 126 -8.57 18.04 17.67
CA HIS A 126 -8.11 19.36 18.08
C HIS A 126 -8.95 20.49 17.45
N ASN A 127 -9.17 20.44 16.13
CA ASN A 127 -9.93 21.45 15.39
C ASN A 127 -11.44 21.45 15.71
N THR A 128 -11.99 20.37 16.30
CA THR A 128 -13.40 20.31 16.72
C THR A 128 -13.59 20.78 18.16
N ILE A 129 -12.61 20.57 19.05
CA ILE A 129 -12.67 20.95 20.46
C ILE A 129 -12.37 22.44 20.68
N GLU A 130 -11.55 23.07 19.81
CA GLU A 130 -11.22 24.49 19.91
C GLU A 130 -12.25 25.45 19.27
N LYS A 131 -13.45 24.96 18.95
CA LYS A 131 -14.60 25.79 18.56
C LYS A 131 -15.61 25.90 19.69
#